data_AF-A0A239GHM0-F1
#
_entry.id   AF-A0A239GHM0-F1
#
_cell.length_a   1.000
_cell.length_b   1.000
_cell.length_c   1.000
_cell.angle_alpha   90.00
_cell.angle_beta   90.00
_cell.angle_gamma   90.00
#
_symmetry.space_group_name_H-M   'P 1'
#
loop_
_entity.id
_entity.type
_entity.pdbx_description
1 polymer ?
#
loop_
_entity_poly.entity_id
_entity_poly.type
_entity_poly.pdbx_seq_one_letter_code
_entity_poly.pdbx_strand_id
1 'polypeptide(L)'
;MPLLRRVIGAVLRRVRQRQGRTLKEVAAGAGVSLPYLSEVERGTKEASSEILAAICRALGLPMTDLLDLVRQELLRQPVARQELPRQPVRPAGRYEIARPHSAARRGPTCSVSGRRPRTGPAARRSARFLVTC
;
A
#
# COMPACT_ATOMS: atom_id res chain seq x y z
N MET A 1 -26.89 -6.86 1.84
CA MET A 1 -25.70 -6.02 1.58
C MET A 1 -24.64 -6.87 0.91
N PRO A 2 -24.04 -6.44 -0.21
CA PRO A 2 -22.92 -7.15 -0.82
C PRO A 2 -21.70 -7.17 0.12
N LEU A 3 -20.92 -8.25 0.08
CA LEU A 3 -19.69 -8.34 0.83
C LEU A 3 -18.61 -7.50 0.15
N LEU A 4 -17.86 -6.73 0.94
CA LEU A 4 -16.86 -5.78 0.41
C LEU A 4 -15.83 -6.47 -0.49
N ARG A 5 -15.36 -7.67 -0.13
CA ARG A 5 -14.45 -8.47 -0.97
C ARG A 5 -14.96 -8.73 -2.39
N ARG A 6 -16.28 -8.90 -2.56
CA ARG A 6 -16.87 -9.13 -3.88
C ARG A 6 -16.86 -7.87 -4.71
N VAL A 7 -17.14 -6.73 -4.10
CA VAL A 7 -17.12 -5.43 -4.77
C VAL A 7 -15.69 -5.07 -5.18
N ILE A 8 -14.74 -5.19 -4.25
CA ILE A 8 -13.31 -4.96 -4.53
C ILE A 8 -12.82 -5.89 -5.64
N GLY A 9 -13.08 -7.19 -5.52
CA GLY A 9 -12.68 -8.18 -6.53
C GLY A 9 -13.25 -7.87 -7.92
N ALA A 10 -14.52 -7.49 -8.01
CA ALA A 10 -15.15 -7.11 -9.26
C ALA A 10 -14.55 -5.85 -9.87
N VAL A 11 -14.23 -4.84 -9.06
CA VAL A 11 -13.56 -3.61 -9.51
C VAL A 11 -12.15 -3.92 -10.03
N LEU A 12 -11.35 -4.69 -9.30
CA LEU A 12 -10.01 -5.10 -9.72
C LEU A 12 -10.04 -5.87 -11.05
N ARG A 13 -10.96 -6.83 -11.18
CA ARG A 13 -11.17 -7.58 -12.42
C ARG A 13 -11.53 -6.65 -13.59
N ARG A 14 -12.44 -5.70 -13.36
CA ARG A 14 -12.87 -4.73 -14.38
C ARG A 14 -11.70 -3.85 -14.83
N VAL A 15 -10.89 -3.34 -13.90
CA VAL A 15 -9.69 -2.53 -14.22
C VAL A 15 -8.70 -3.36 -15.03
N ARG A 16 -8.38 -4.58 -14.59
CA ARG A 16 -7.47 -5.48 -15.31
C ARG A 16 -7.95 -5.75 -16.74
N GLN A 17 -9.23 -6.09 -16.90
CA GLN A 17 -9.83 -6.38 -18.22
C GLN A 17 -9.82 -5.15 -19.13
N ARG A 18 -10.10 -3.96 -18.61
CA ARG A 18 -10.01 -2.70 -19.37
C ARG A 18 -8.59 -2.41 -19.87
N GLN A 19 -7.57 -2.83 -19.13
CA GLN A 19 -6.16 -2.74 -19.54
C GLN A 19 -5.74 -3.86 -20.51
N GLY A 20 -6.61 -4.84 -20.80
CA GLY A 20 -6.27 -6.00 -21.63
C GLY A 20 -5.24 -6.96 -21.00
N ARG A 21 -4.98 -6.85 -19.69
CA ARG A 21 -3.93 -7.62 -19.01
C ARG A 21 -4.41 -8.98 -18.56
N THR A 22 -3.54 -9.98 -18.67
CA THR A 22 -3.86 -11.34 -18.22
C THR A 22 -3.77 -11.47 -16.69
N LEU A 23 -4.45 -12.46 -16.11
CA LEU A 23 -4.29 -12.78 -14.69
C LEU A 23 -2.83 -13.10 -14.34
N LYS A 24 -2.12 -13.77 -15.25
CA LYS A 24 -0.71 -14.18 -15.06
C LYS A 24 0.21 -12.96 -14.94
N GLU A 25 0.06 -11.96 -15.79
CA GLU A 25 0.84 -10.72 -15.74
C GLU A 25 0.65 -9.96 -14.43
N VAL A 26 -0.59 -9.78 -14.00
CA VAL A 26 -0.89 -9.02 -12.78
C VAL A 26 -0.47 -9.79 -11.54
N ALA A 27 -0.69 -11.11 -11.50
CA ALA A 27 -0.24 -11.96 -10.41
C ALA A 27 1.28 -11.92 -10.24
N ALA A 28 2.03 -12.01 -11.35
CA ALA A 28 3.48 -11.87 -11.36
C ALA A 28 3.93 -10.48 -10.87
N GLY A 29 3.31 -9.40 -11.36
CA GLY A 29 3.63 -8.04 -10.93
C GLY A 29 3.29 -7.75 -9.46
N ALA A 30 2.30 -8.43 -8.90
CA ALA A 30 1.89 -8.31 -7.51
C ALA A 30 2.62 -9.27 -6.56
N GLY A 31 3.42 -10.22 -7.07
CA GLY A 31 4.11 -11.22 -6.27
C GLY A 31 3.18 -12.23 -5.61
N VAL A 32 2.03 -12.53 -6.23
CA VAL A 32 1.05 -13.51 -5.73
C VAL A 32 0.83 -14.64 -6.72
N SER A 33 0.28 -15.76 -6.26
CA SER A 33 -0.06 -16.86 -7.17
C SER A 33 -1.27 -16.50 -8.05
N LEU A 34 -1.27 -17.00 -9.28
CA LEU A 34 -2.40 -16.82 -10.22
C LEU A 34 -3.73 -17.36 -9.63
N PRO A 35 -3.77 -18.56 -9.02
CA PRO A 35 -5.01 -19.05 -8.39
C PRO A 35 -5.51 -18.10 -7.31
N TYR A 36 -4.61 -17.56 -6.48
CA TYR A 36 -4.98 -16.64 -5.41
C TYR A 36 -5.57 -15.32 -5.95
N LEU A 37 -4.94 -14.69 -6.95
CA LEU A 37 -5.51 -13.50 -7.59
C LEU A 37 -6.89 -13.79 -8.19
N SER A 38 -7.07 -14.98 -8.76
CA SER A 38 -8.35 -15.43 -9.31
C SER A 38 -9.43 -15.54 -8.22
N GLU A 39 -9.09 -16.05 -7.04
CA GLU A 39 -9.99 -16.10 -5.88
C GLU A 39 -10.35 -14.72 -5.33
N VAL A 40 -9.39 -13.79 -5.34
CA VAL A 40 -9.59 -12.39 -4.95
C VAL A 40 -10.54 -11.68 -5.92
N GLU A 41 -10.33 -11.80 -7.25
CA GLU A 41 -11.21 -11.20 -8.26
C GLU A 41 -12.66 -11.71 -8.21
N ARG A 42 -12.86 -12.96 -7.77
CA ARG A 42 -14.19 -13.54 -7.53
C ARG A 42 -14.81 -13.13 -6.20
N GLY A 43 -14.03 -12.52 -5.30
CA GLY A 43 -14.45 -12.24 -3.93
C GLY A 43 -14.68 -13.50 -3.10
N THR A 44 -13.92 -14.57 -3.38
CA THR A 44 -13.92 -15.80 -2.57
C THR A 44 -12.98 -15.66 -1.36
N LYS A 45 -11.91 -14.89 -1.50
CA LYS A 45 -10.94 -14.60 -0.43
C LYS A 45 -10.97 -13.14 -0.03
N GLU A 46 -10.71 -12.89 1.26
CA GLU A 46 -10.37 -11.57 1.77
C GLU A 46 -8.87 -11.35 1.51
N ALA A 47 -8.53 -10.25 0.85
CA ALA A 47 -7.13 -9.86 0.62
C ALA A 47 -6.67 -8.93 1.74
N SER A 48 -5.45 -9.12 2.24
CA SER A 48 -4.87 -8.17 3.18
C SER A 48 -4.62 -6.81 2.51
N SER A 49 -4.48 -5.76 3.32
CA SER A 49 -4.18 -4.42 2.82
C SER A 49 -2.87 -4.38 2.02
N GLU A 50 -1.87 -5.17 2.41
CA GLU A 50 -0.58 -5.29 1.70
C GLU A 50 -0.75 -5.92 0.32
N ILE A 51 -1.55 -6.98 0.21
CA ILE A 51 -1.84 -7.64 -1.06
C ILE A 51 -2.65 -6.73 -1.97
N LEU A 52 -3.68 -6.05 -1.44
CA LEU A 52 -4.46 -5.09 -2.23
C LEU A 52 -3.55 -3.98 -2.78
N ALA A 53 -2.65 -3.45 -1.95
CA ALA A 53 -1.68 -2.47 -2.40
C ALA A 53 -0.72 -3.02 -3.46
N ALA A 54 -0.27 -4.27 -3.34
CA ALA A 54 0.56 -4.92 -4.35
C ALA A 54 -0.15 -5.08 -5.70
N ILE A 55 -1.41 -5.52 -5.68
CA ILE A 55 -2.24 -5.64 -6.88
C ILE A 55 -2.48 -4.27 -7.53
N CYS A 56 -2.78 -3.25 -6.71
CA CYS A 56 -2.94 -1.86 -7.18
C CYS A 56 -1.68 -1.35 -7.88
N ARG A 57 -0.51 -1.55 -7.26
CA ARG A 57 0.79 -1.21 -7.87
C ARG A 57 1.02 -1.96 -9.18
N ALA A 58 0.71 -3.26 -9.23
CA ALA A 58 0.85 -4.06 -10.44
C ALA A 58 -0.06 -3.57 -11.58
N LEU A 59 -1.24 -3.03 -11.25
CA LEU A 59 -2.20 -2.44 -12.20
C LEU A 59 -1.90 -0.96 -12.52
N GLY A 60 -0.92 -0.33 -11.87
CA GLY A 60 -0.69 1.11 -12.00
C GLY A 60 -1.87 1.96 -11.51
N LEU A 61 -2.67 1.43 -10.58
CA LEU A 61 -3.85 2.08 -10.03
C LEU A 61 -3.53 2.58 -8.61
N PRO A 62 -3.72 3.87 -8.28
CA PRO A 62 -3.55 4.33 -6.92
C PRO A 62 -4.69 3.82 -6.03
N MET A 63 -4.40 3.61 -4.74
CA MET A 63 -5.37 3.05 -3.79
C MET A 63 -6.63 3.91 -3.65
N THR A 64 -6.49 5.25 -3.73
CA THR A 64 -7.61 6.19 -3.69
C THR A 64 -8.61 5.93 -4.82
N ASP A 65 -8.12 5.73 -6.04
CA ASP A 65 -8.98 5.50 -7.20
C ASP A 65 -9.69 4.15 -7.11
N LEU A 66 -9.03 3.12 -6.56
CA LEU A 66 -9.69 1.85 -6.26
C LEU A 66 -10.87 2.07 -5.31
N LEU A 67 -10.67 2.81 -4.22
CA LEU A 67 -11.71 3.08 -3.24
C LEU A 67 -12.85 3.92 -3.82
N ASP A 68 -12.56 4.88 -4.70
CA ASP A 68 -13.57 5.65 -5.41
C ASP A 68 -14.40 4.79 -6.36
N LEU A 69 -13.77 3.89 -7.11
CA LEU A 69 -14.48 2.92 -7.96
C LEU A 69 -15.35 1.97 -7.14
N VAL A 70 -14.86 1.52 -5.98
CA VAL A 70 -15.63 0.68 -5.04
C VAL A 70 -16.82 1.45 -4.48
N ARG A 71 -16.63 2.72 -4.09
CA ARG A 71 -17.71 3.60 -3.65
C ARG A 71 -18.78 3.74 -4.72
N GLN A 72 -18.39 4.00 -5.97
CA GLN A 72 -19.33 4.10 -7.09
C GLN A 72 -20.07 2.78 -7.34
N GLU A 73 -19.39 1.64 -7.21
CA GLU A 73 -20.01 0.33 -7.39
C GLU A 73 -21.01 0.01 -6.25
N LEU A 74 -20.69 0.37 -5.00
CA LEU A 74 -21.61 0.24 -3.87
C LEU A 74 -22.87 1.10 -4.04
N LEU A 75 -22.73 2.33 -4.54
CA LEU A 75 -23.86 3.22 -4.81
C LEU A 75 -24.79 2.69 -5.91
N ARG A 76 -24.25 1.92 -6.86
CA ARG A 76 -25.03 1.28 -7.93
C ARG A 76 -25.82 0.07 -7.45
N GLN A 77 -25.36 -0.59 -6.39
CA GLN A 77 -26.06 -1.73 -5.84
C GLN A 77 -27.19 -1.22 -4.94
N PRO A 78 -28.45 -1.62 -5.17
CA PRO A 78 -29.55 -1.25 -4.29
C PRO A 78 -29.28 -1.85 -2.91
N VAL A 79 -28.70 -1.05 -2.04
CA VAL A 79 -28.58 -1.33 -0.63
C VAL A 79 -30.01 -1.27 -0.08
N ALA A 80 -30.68 -2.43 -0.03
CA ALA A 80 -31.94 -2.58 0.69
C ALA A 80 -31.74 -1.97 2.06
N ARG A 81 -32.32 -0.79 2.34
CA ARG A 81 -32.06 -0.02 3.56
C ARG A 81 -32.20 -0.98 4.74
N GLN A 82 -31.07 -1.38 5.32
CA GLN A 82 -31.12 -1.96 6.64
C GLN A 82 -31.42 -0.75 7.52
N GLU A 83 -32.68 -0.67 7.95
CA GLU A 83 -33.06 0.15 9.10
C GLU A 83 -32.29 -0.44 10.29
N LEU A 84 -31.06 0.02 10.46
CA LEU A 84 -30.34 -0.13 11.71
C LEU A 84 -31.23 0.55 12.76
N PRO A 85 -31.62 -0.14 13.84
CA PRO A 85 -32.29 0.51 14.96
C PRO A 85 -31.46 1.73 15.33
N ARG A 86 -32.06 2.92 15.24
CA ARG A 86 -31.39 4.16 15.67
C ARG A 86 -31.18 4.04 17.17
N GLN A 87 -30.08 3.42 17.58
CA GLN A 87 -29.64 3.56 18.95
C GLN A 87 -29.31 5.03 19.15
N PRO A 88 -29.80 5.67 20.23
CA PRO A 88 -29.38 7.01 20.56
C PRO A 88 -27.85 6.98 20.68
N VAL A 89 -27.16 7.61 19.73
CA VAL A 89 -25.75 7.89 19.83
C VAL A 89 -25.60 8.77 21.07
N ARG A 90 -25.21 8.18 22.20
CA ARG A 90 -24.66 8.95 23.31
C ARG A 90 -23.52 9.75 22.67
N PRO A 91 -23.49 11.08 22.83
CA PRO A 91 -22.44 11.89 22.23
C PRO A 91 -21.13 11.22 22.59
N ALA A 92 -20.39 10.76 21.58
CA ALA A 92 -19.07 10.20 21.80
C ALA A 92 -18.33 11.27 22.59
N GLY A 93 -18.02 10.97 23.86
CA GLY A 93 -17.28 11.89 24.71
C GLY A 93 -16.12 12.41 23.89
N ARG A 94 -15.93 13.74 23.90
CA ARG A 94 -14.90 14.46 23.16
C ARG A 94 -13.64 13.58 23.13
N TYR A 95 -13.39 12.90 22.01
CA TYR A 95 -12.09 12.27 21.83
C TYR A 95 -11.17 13.46 21.74
N GLU A 96 -10.53 13.79 22.86
CA GLU A 96 -9.47 14.77 22.87
C GLU A 96 -8.40 14.16 21.98
N ILE A 97 -8.41 14.58 20.71
CA ILE A 97 -7.30 14.37 19.81
C ILE A 97 -6.13 14.96 20.57
N ALA A 98 -5.31 14.09 21.17
CA ALA A 98 -4.22 14.50 22.01
C ALA A 98 -3.45 15.56 21.22
N ARG A 99 -3.45 16.80 21.72
CA ARG A 99 -2.66 17.87 21.14
C ARG A 99 -1.25 17.33 20.96
N PRO A 100 -0.60 17.51 19.80
CA PRO A 100 0.76 17.04 19.64
C PRO A 100 1.57 17.62 20.80
N HIS A 101 2.24 16.75 21.57
CA HIS A 101 3.17 17.17 22.59
C HIS A 101 4.25 18.01 21.91
N SER A 102 4.11 19.33 21.92
CA SER A 102 5.20 20.25 21.72
C SER A 102 6.07 20.25 22.98
N ALA A 103 6.75 19.12 23.22
CA ALA A 103 7.81 19.03 24.20
C ALA A 103 9.13 19.25 23.47
N ALA A 104 9.67 20.45 23.63
CA ALA A 104 11.06 20.71 23.32
C ALA A 104 11.97 19.68 24.01
N ARG A 105 12.88 19.11 23.21
CA ARG A 105 14.26 18.71 23.57
C ARG A 105 14.44 17.79 24.79
N ARG A 106 14.69 16.50 24.49
CA ARG A 106 15.95 15.77 24.76
C ARG A 106 15.76 14.31 24.31
N GLY A 107 16.24 13.98 23.12
CA GLY A 107 16.33 12.58 22.69
C GLY A 107 17.54 11.90 23.36
N PRO A 108 17.47 10.60 23.68
CA PRO A 108 18.67 9.81 23.92
C PRO A 108 19.47 9.78 22.61
N THR A 109 20.72 10.25 22.66
CA THR A 109 21.61 10.22 21.50
C THR A 109 21.90 8.76 21.14
N CYS A 110 21.25 8.23 20.10
CA CYS A 110 21.81 7.09 19.38
C CYS A 110 23.11 7.57 18.74
N SER A 111 24.24 7.14 19.30
CA SER A 111 25.56 7.36 18.71
C SER A 111 25.68 6.52 17.43
N VAL A 112 25.27 7.09 16.31
CA VAL A 112 25.60 6.57 14.98
C VAL A 112 27.10 6.80 14.78
N SER A 113 27.91 5.76 14.96
CA SER A 113 29.31 5.73 14.55
C SER A 113 29.42 5.67 13.02
N GLY A 114 29.02 6.77 12.37
CA GLY A 114 29.25 6.96 10.95
C GLY A 114 30.74 7.21 10.69
N ARG A 115 31.45 6.22 10.16
CA ARG A 115 32.74 6.46 9.48
C ARG A 115 32.46 7.38 8.30
N ARG A 116 32.89 8.64 8.41
CA ARG A 116 32.91 9.56 7.26
C ARG A 116 33.99 9.13 6.27
N PRO A 117 33.73 9.15 4.95
CA PRO A 117 34.79 9.09 3.96
C PRO A 117 35.63 10.37 4.05
N ARG A 118 36.95 10.24 4.13
CA ARG A 118 37.90 11.37 4.06
C ARG A 118 38.09 11.76 2.60
N THR A 119 37.55 12.89 2.20
CA THR A 119 37.99 13.62 1.01
C THR A 119 38.81 14.83 1.44
N GLY A 120 40.07 14.87 1.02
CA GLY A 120 41.00 15.97 1.16
C GLY A 120 42.06 15.90 0.04
N PRO A 121 42.59 17.04 -0.43
CA PRO A 121 43.29 17.13 -1.72
C PRO A 121 44.80 16.79 -1.66
N ALA A 122 45.37 16.69 -2.86
CA ALA A 122 46.62 16.05 -3.27
C ALA A 122 47.95 16.62 -2.73
N ALA A 123 48.95 15.75 -2.53
CA ALA A 123 50.37 16.05 -2.76
C ALA A 123 51.24 14.77 -2.89
N ARG A 124 51.74 14.55 -4.11
CA ARG A 124 53.02 13.96 -4.55
C ARG A 124 53.79 13.05 -3.56
N ARG A 125 54.10 11.82 -4.00
CA ARG A 125 55.47 11.44 -4.43
C ARG A 125 55.54 9.98 -4.91
N SER A 126 56.35 9.84 -5.93
CA SER A 126 56.72 8.67 -6.74
C SER A 126 57.14 7.43 -5.96
N ALA A 127 56.80 6.23 -6.45
CA ALA A 127 57.74 5.11 -6.53
C ALA A 127 57.18 3.93 -7.36
N ARG A 128 57.76 3.79 -8.57
CA ARG A 128 58.17 2.56 -9.25
C ARG A 128 57.21 1.36 -9.29
N PHE A 129 56.67 1.15 -10.49
CA PHE A 129 56.25 -0.15 -11.00
C PHE A 129 57.44 -1.12 -11.08
N LEU A 130 57.28 -2.32 -10.53
CA LEU A 130 57.99 -3.51 -10.97
C LEU A 130 56.93 -4.47 -11.50
N VAL A 131 56.95 -4.64 -12.83
CA VAL A 131 56.25 -5.68 -13.57
C VAL A 131 57.14 -6.92 -13.49
N THR A 132 56.57 -8.06 -13.11
CA THR A 132 57.18 -9.37 -13.37
C THR A 132 56.32 -10.11 -14.38
N CYS A 133 56.94 -10.27 -15.55
CA CYS A 133 56.73 -11.19 -16.68
C CYS A 133 55.30 -11.47 -17.17
#